data_AF-A0A2V8V5X4-F1
#
_entry.id   AF-A0A2V8V5X4-F1
#
_cell.length_a   1.000
_cell.length_b   1.000
_cell.length_c   1.000
_cell.angle_alpha   90.00
_cell.angle_beta   90.00
_cell.angle_gamma   90.00
#
_symmetry.space_group_name_H-M   'P 1'
#
loop_
_entity.id
_entity.type
_entity.pdbx_description
1 polymer ?
#
loop_
_entity_poly.entity_id
_entity_poly.type
_entity_poly.pdbx_seq_one_letter_code
_entity_poly.pdbx_strand_id
1 'polypeptide(L)'
;MGTFALVFLAIAALFAVDMFLAKTEKAESQVEAARLFEQGRGLMHRGENVEAIKRIKDAISIERGNRDYLRTLAQVQFAAGKSADAESTLTELLQSDSTDGLTNLIMGRVMVKEDRFAEALSYFHRAIYGHWNENAAENRLRVRFELIDLLAQRFRMMLLAI
;
A
#
# COMPACT_ATOMS: atom_id res chain seq x y z
N MET A 1 54.90 -10.28 -10.83
CA MET A 1 53.65 -10.49 -11.59
C MET A 1 52.69 -11.47 -10.93
N GLY A 2 53.12 -12.60 -10.35
CA GLY A 2 52.22 -13.60 -9.74
C GLY A 2 51.44 -13.15 -8.49
N THR A 3 52.03 -12.33 -7.62
CA THR A 3 51.37 -11.88 -6.37
C THR A 3 50.14 -11.02 -6.64
N PHE A 4 50.19 -10.15 -7.65
CA PHE A 4 49.03 -9.32 -8.03
C PHE A 4 47.88 -10.16 -8.59
N ALA A 5 48.17 -11.21 -9.35
CA ALA A 5 47.15 -12.14 -9.86
C ALA A 5 46.48 -12.94 -8.72
N LEU A 6 47.26 -13.39 -7.73
CA LEU A 6 46.75 -14.09 -6.55
C LEU A 6 45.86 -13.18 -5.69
N VAL A 7 46.29 -11.93 -5.47
CA VAL A 7 45.49 -10.95 -4.72
C VAL A 7 44.19 -10.63 -5.45
N PHE A 8 44.23 -10.46 -6.77
CA PHE A 8 43.02 -10.22 -7.57
C PHE A 8 42.04 -11.40 -7.50
N LEU A 9 42.54 -12.65 -7.61
CA LEU A 9 41.71 -13.85 -7.46
C LEU A 9 41.09 -13.95 -6.06
N ALA A 10 41.85 -13.63 -5.01
CA ALA A 10 41.33 -13.64 -3.64
C ALA A 10 40.22 -12.59 -3.44
N ILE A 11 40.40 -11.36 -3.97
CA ILE A 11 39.37 -10.31 -3.91
C ILE A 11 38.12 -10.72 -4.67
N ALA A 12 38.26 -11.27 -5.89
CA ALA A 12 37.13 -11.74 -6.68
C ALA A 12 36.37 -12.87 -5.97
N ALA A 13 37.08 -13.78 -5.30
CA ALA A 13 36.46 -14.85 -4.52
C ALA A 13 35.69 -14.31 -3.30
N LEU A 14 36.29 -13.38 -2.54
CA LEU A 14 35.62 -12.72 -1.41
C LEU A 14 34.37 -11.96 -1.86
N PHE A 15 34.46 -11.18 -2.94
CA PHE A 15 33.33 -10.46 -3.51
C PHE A 15 32.19 -11.41 -3.94
N ALA A 16 32.52 -12.55 -4.56
CA ALA A 16 31.54 -13.55 -4.95
C ALA A 16 30.84 -14.19 -3.74
N VAL A 17 31.60 -14.46 -2.66
CA VAL A 17 31.04 -14.96 -1.39
C VAL A 17 30.13 -13.92 -0.74
N ASP A 18 30.57 -12.67 -0.62
CA ASP A 18 29.77 -11.57 -0.05
C ASP A 18 28.48 -11.34 -0.85
N MET A 19 28.57 -11.37 -2.18
CA MET A 19 27.40 -11.23 -3.06
C MET A 19 26.43 -12.42 -2.92
N PHE A 20 26.96 -13.64 -2.78
CA PHE A 20 26.14 -14.83 -2.55
C PHE A 20 25.43 -14.77 -1.18
N LEU A 21 26.16 -14.44 -0.12
CA LEU A 21 25.63 -14.28 1.24
C LEU A 21 24.56 -13.18 1.30
N ALA A 22 24.82 -12.02 0.69
CA ALA A 22 23.85 -10.94 0.62
C ALA A 22 22.59 -11.34 -0.16
N LYS A 23 22.72 -12.17 -1.20
CA LYS A 23 21.58 -12.67 -1.99
C LYS A 23 20.75 -13.69 -1.20
N THR A 24 21.38 -14.60 -0.46
CA THR A 24 20.69 -15.58 0.38
C THR A 24 19.98 -14.93 1.56
N GLU A 25 20.65 -14.00 2.25
CA GLU A 25 20.08 -13.23 3.36
C GLU A 25 18.90 -12.38 2.90
N LYS A 26 19.01 -11.78 1.70
CA LYS A 26 17.90 -11.05 1.10
C LYS A 26 16.72 -11.97 0.82
N ALA A 27 16.94 -13.13 0.19
CA ALA A 27 15.85 -14.06 -0.12
C ALA A 27 15.12 -14.54 1.15
N GLU A 28 15.86 -14.89 2.20
CA GLU A 28 15.29 -15.27 3.50
C GLU A 28 14.50 -14.13 4.14
N SER A 29 15.04 -12.90 4.08
CA SER A 29 14.37 -11.70 4.58
C SER A 29 13.07 -11.42 3.84
N GLN A 30 13.04 -11.58 2.51
CA GLN A 30 11.84 -11.39 1.70
C GLN A 30 10.75 -12.43 2.03
N VAL A 31 11.14 -13.69 2.24
CA VAL A 31 10.21 -14.75 2.68
C VAL A 31 9.62 -14.40 4.05
N GLU A 32 10.43 -13.89 4.98
CA GLU A 32 9.95 -13.46 6.29
C GLU A 32 9.01 -12.26 6.19
N ALA A 33 9.32 -11.27 5.34
CA ALA A 33 8.45 -10.14 5.09
C ALA A 33 7.09 -10.58 4.55
N ALA A 34 7.07 -11.48 3.57
CA ALA A 34 5.84 -12.05 3.03
C ALA A 34 5.04 -12.83 4.09
N ARG A 35 5.72 -13.60 4.95
CA ARG A 35 5.08 -14.32 6.04
C ARG A 35 4.42 -13.38 7.05
N LEU A 36 5.11 -12.31 7.46
CA LEU A 36 4.60 -11.28 8.36
C LEU A 36 3.41 -10.54 7.73
N PHE A 37 3.52 -10.23 6.44
CA PHE A 37 2.44 -9.59 5.68
C PHE A 37 1.18 -10.46 5.64
N GLU A 38 1.30 -11.75 5.32
CA GLU A 38 0.16 -12.67 5.29
C GLU A 38 -0.47 -12.87 6.68
N GLN A 39 0.33 -12.90 7.75
CA GLN A 39 -0.19 -12.88 9.12
C GLN A 39 -1.00 -11.60 9.37
N GLY A 40 -0.47 -10.45 8.98
CA GLY A 40 -1.13 -9.15 9.10
C GLY A 40 -2.45 -9.09 8.33
N ARG A 41 -2.48 -9.61 7.11
CA ARG A 41 -3.71 -9.75 6.32
C ARG A 41 -4.73 -10.66 7.00
N GLY A 42 -4.30 -11.81 7.52
CA GLY A 42 -5.16 -12.71 8.27
C GLY A 42 -5.79 -12.03 9.50
N LEU A 43 -5.01 -11.25 10.23
CA LEU A 43 -5.48 -10.44 11.37
C LEU A 43 -6.48 -9.37 10.93
N MET A 44 -6.19 -8.67 9.82
CA MET A 44 -7.09 -7.67 9.23
C MET A 44 -8.45 -8.28 8.87
N HIS A 45 -8.48 -9.47 8.26
CA HIS A 45 -9.73 -10.17 7.94
C HIS A 45 -10.53 -10.59 9.17
N ARG A 46 -9.90 -10.76 10.32
CA ARG A 46 -10.57 -11.01 11.61
C ARG A 46 -10.97 -9.74 12.36
N GLY A 47 -10.66 -8.56 11.81
CA GLY A 47 -10.91 -7.27 12.47
C GLY A 47 -9.92 -6.93 13.59
N GLU A 48 -8.84 -7.73 13.75
CA GLU A 48 -7.78 -7.50 14.73
C GLU A 48 -6.80 -6.41 14.25
N ASN A 49 -7.34 -5.22 13.97
CA ASN A 49 -6.66 -4.18 13.20
C ASN A 49 -5.35 -3.69 13.84
N VAL A 50 -5.27 -3.66 15.18
CA VAL A 50 -4.06 -3.20 15.88
C VAL A 50 -2.88 -4.15 15.67
N GLU A 51 -3.10 -5.46 15.82
CA GLU A 51 -2.06 -6.45 15.61
C GLU A 51 -1.75 -6.62 14.12
N ALA A 52 -2.76 -6.49 13.25
CA ALA A 52 -2.57 -6.46 11.80
C ALA A 52 -1.62 -5.32 11.37
N ILE A 53 -1.83 -4.10 11.87
CA ILE A 53 -0.94 -2.94 11.62
C ILE A 53 0.49 -3.28 12.04
N LYS A 54 0.67 -3.91 13.21
CA LYS A 54 2.00 -4.27 13.71
C LYS A 54 2.70 -5.24 12.75
N ARG A 55 2.05 -6.35 12.38
CA ARG A 55 2.65 -7.35 11.48
C ARG A 55 2.96 -6.80 10.09
N ILE A 56 2.09 -5.94 9.56
CA ILE A 56 2.34 -5.29 8.26
C ILE A 56 3.51 -4.30 8.37
N LYS A 57 3.64 -3.54 9.46
CA LYS A 57 4.80 -2.67 9.69
C LYS A 57 6.10 -3.47 9.84
N ASP A 58 6.06 -4.62 10.50
CA ASP A 58 7.22 -5.51 10.59
C ASP A 58 7.64 -6.00 9.19
N ALA A 59 6.69 -6.37 8.33
CA ALA A 59 6.96 -6.71 6.92
C ALA A 59 7.56 -5.54 6.13
N ILE A 60 7.02 -4.32 6.28
CA ILE A 60 7.53 -3.10 5.62
C ILE A 60 8.94 -2.75 6.10
N SER A 61 9.27 -3.02 7.37
CA SER A 61 10.61 -2.76 7.89
C SER A 61 11.70 -3.53 7.14
N ILE A 62 11.34 -4.71 6.61
CA ILE A 62 12.18 -5.58 5.79
C ILE A 62 12.10 -5.19 4.30
N GLU A 63 10.88 -5.02 3.77
CA GLU A 63 10.64 -4.64 2.37
C GLU A 63 9.96 -3.27 2.26
N ARG A 64 10.73 -2.20 2.45
CA ARG A 64 10.20 -0.82 2.52
C ARG A 64 9.49 -0.35 1.26
N GLY A 65 9.88 -0.84 0.09
CA GLY A 65 9.35 -0.41 -1.21
C GLY A 65 8.14 -1.22 -1.69
N ASN A 66 7.66 -2.19 -0.91
CA ASN A 66 6.56 -3.04 -1.34
C ASN A 66 5.22 -2.27 -1.27
N ARG A 67 4.74 -1.84 -2.44
CA ARG A 67 3.53 -1.03 -2.58
C ARG A 67 2.28 -1.74 -2.04
N ASP A 68 2.20 -3.06 -2.18
CA ASP A 68 1.05 -3.83 -1.70
C ASP A 68 1.01 -3.87 -0.17
N TYR A 69 2.17 -3.91 0.49
CA TYR A 69 2.26 -3.84 1.95
C TYR A 69 1.82 -2.47 2.45
N LEU A 70 2.34 -1.39 1.86
CA LEU A 70 1.93 -0.01 2.18
C LEU A 70 0.43 0.22 1.94
N ARG A 71 -0.11 -0.29 0.83
CA ARG A 71 -1.53 -0.13 0.52
C ARG A 71 -2.43 -0.89 1.50
N THR A 72 -2.01 -2.08 1.90
CA THR A 72 -2.73 -2.86 2.92
C THR A 72 -2.62 -2.20 4.29
N LEU A 73 -1.46 -1.62 4.64
CA LEU A 73 -1.28 -0.83 5.85
C LEU A 73 -2.28 0.32 5.91
N ALA A 74 -2.42 1.09 4.84
CA ALA A 74 -3.39 2.18 4.74
C ALA A 74 -4.84 1.69 4.94
N GLN A 75 -5.20 0.55 4.34
CA GLN A 75 -6.54 -0.01 4.50
C GLN A 75 -6.82 -0.42 5.95
N VAL A 76 -5.88 -1.08 6.62
CA VAL A 76 -6.09 -1.50 8.02
C VAL A 76 -6.01 -0.33 9.00
N GLN A 77 -5.19 0.69 8.71
CA GLN A 77 -5.19 1.95 9.46
C GLN A 77 -6.56 2.62 9.35
N PHE A 78 -7.12 2.70 8.15
CA PHE A 78 -8.46 3.24 7.93
C PHE A 78 -9.53 2.44 8.67
N ALA A 79 -9.48 1.10 8.59
CA ALA A 79 -10.39 0.21 9.32
C ALA A 79 -10.25 0.34 10.85
N ALA A 80 -9.06 0.71 11.35
CA ALA A 80 -8.80 1.01 12.75
C ALA A 80 -9.26 2.42 13.19
N GLY A 81 -9.85 3.22 12.30
CA GLY A 81 -10.19 4.62 12.57
C GLY A 81 -8.98 5.57 12.61
N LYS A 82 -7.81 5.13 12.16
CA LYS A 82 -6.58 5.94 12.10
C LYS A 82 -6.47 6.63 10.74
N SER A 83 -7.43 7.50 10.42
CA SER A 83 -7.53 8.16 9.11
C SER A 83 -6.28 8.98 8.76
N ALA A 84 -5.69 9.69 9.72
CA ALA A 84 -4.48 10.48 9.49
C ALA A 84 -3.26 9.61 9.10
N ASP A 85 -3.09 8.46 9.77
CA ASP A 85 -2.02 7.50 9.44
C ASP A 85 -2.25 6.91 8.04
N ALA A 86 -3.51 6.60 7.70
CA ALA A 86 -3.89 6.09 6.38
C ALA A 86 -3.61 7.13 5.29
N GLU A 87 -4.01 8.39 5.48
CA GLU A 87 -3.73 9.50 4.55
C GLU A 87 -2.23 9.69 4.32
N SER A 88 -1.41 9.65 5.38
CA SER A 88 0.04 9.76 5.27
C SER A 88 0.62 8.63 4.41
N THR A 89 0.22 7.38 4.69
CA THR A 89 0.68 6.20 3.95
C THR A 89 0.24 6.24 2.48
N LEU A 90 -0.99 6.67 2.20
CA LEU A 90 -1.50 6.80 0.84
C LEU A 90 -0.81 7.93 0.07
N THR A 91 -0.45 9.02 0.76
CA THR A 91 0.28 10.14 0.15
C THR A 91 1.63 9.67 -0.37
N GLU A 92 2.36 8.86 0.40
CA GLU A 92 3.63 8.25 -0.04
C GLU A 92 3.44 7.38 -1.31
N LEU A 93 2.39 6.55 -1.34
CA LEU A 93 2.08 5.73 -2.51
C LEU A 93 1.75 6.56 -3.76
N LEU A 94 1.05 7.69 -3.58
CA LEU A 94 0.64 8.58 -4.66
C LEU A 94 1.76 9.54 -5.12
N GLN A 95 2.81 9.75 -4.31
CA GLN A 95 4.01 10.47 -4.74
C GLN A 95 4.75 9.72 -5.85
N SER A 96 4.76 8.38 -5.78
CA SER A 96 5.45 7.53 -6.75
C SER A 96 4.57 7.12 -7.93
N ASP A 97 3.26 6.94 -7.72
CA ASP A 97 2.29 6.77 -8.80
C ASP A 97 0.99 7.50 -8.45
N SER A 98 0.86 8.72 -8.98
CA SER A 98 -0.29 9.57 -8.76
C SER A 98 -1.57 9.06 -9.45
N THR A 99 -1.44 8.07 -10.36
CA THR A 99 -2.51 7.52 -11.19
C THR A 99 -3.00 6.15 -10.73
N ASP A 100 -2.43 5.58 -9.66
CA ASP A 100 -2.86 4.29 -9.09
C ASP A 100 -4.33 4.36 -8.65
N GLY A 101 -5.20 3.67 -9.39
CA GLY A 101 -6.64 3.75 -9.22
C GLY A 101 -7.13 3.21 -7.89
N LEU A 102 -6.53 2.12 -7.40
CA LEU A 102 -6.90 1.54 -6.11
C LEU A 102 -6.45 2.43 -4.95
N THR A 103 -5.24 2.98 -5.02
CA THR A 103 -4.74 3.89 -3.99
C THR A 103 -5.56 5.19 -3.95
N ASN A 104 -5.92 5.76 -5.11
CA ASN A 104 -6.83 6.91 -5.17
C ASN A 104 -8.22 6.58 -4.60
N LEU A 105 -8.77 5.37 -4.85
CA LEU A 105 -10.05 4.96 -4.26
C LEU A 105 -10.00 4.92 -2.74
N ILE A 106 -8.95 4.31 -2.16
CA ILE A 106 -8.79 4.23 -0.70
C ILE A 106 -8.66 5.65 -0.11
N MET A 107 -7.89 6.53 -0.76
CA MET A 107 -7.78 7.93 -0.33
C MET A 107 -9.12 8.66 -0.37
N GLY A 108 -9.92 8.46 -1.42
CA GLY A 108 -11.27 9.01 -1.52
C GLY A 108 -12.15 8.58 -0.35
N ARG A 109 -12.10 7.31 0.05
CA ARG A 109 -12.84 6.79 1.21
C ARG A 109 -12.37 7.39 2.54
N VAL A 110 -11.06 7.59 2.71
CA VAL A 110 -10.49 8.30 3.86
C VAL A 110 -11.04 9.73 3.93
N MET A 111 -11.04 10.47 2.81
CA MET A 111 -11.56 11.83 2.75
C MET A 111 -13.07 11.90 3.07
N VAL A 112 -13.87 10.93 2.63
CA VAL A 112 -15.30 10.86 2.99
C VAL A 112 -15.47 10.71 4.50
N LYS A 113 -14.67 9.85 5.14
CA LYS A 113 -14.77 9.60 6.58
C LYS A 113 -14.46 10.85 7.41
N GLU A 114 -13.54 11.67 6.91
CA GLU A 114 -13.13 12.94 7.54
C GLU A 114 -14.01 14.14 7.12
N ASP A 115 -15.15 13.90 6.45
CA ASP A 115 -16.07 14.92 5.90
C ASP A 115 -15.42 15.91 4.91
N ARG A 116 -14.25 15.56 4.36
CA ARG A 116 -13.50 16.31 3.33
C ARG A 116 -14.04 16.00 1.93
N PHE A 117 -15.32 16.29 1.73
CA PHE A 117 -16.08 15.82 0.56
C PHE A 117 -15.52 16.31 -0.79
N ALA A 118 -15.08 17.57 -0.88
CA ALA A 118 -14.52 18.12 -2.12
C ALA A 118 -13.25 17.38 -2.57
N GLU A 119 -12.40 17.01 -1.61
CA GLU A 119 -11.18 16.24 -1.86
C GLU A 119 -11.52 14.79 -2.21
N ALA A 120 -12.49 14.19 -1.52
CA ALA A 120 -12.98 12.85 -1.84
C ALA A 120 -13.38 12.75 -3.32
N LEU A 121 -14.19 13.67 -3.84
CA LEU A 121 -14.61 13.68 -5.25
C LEU A 121 -13.42 13.69 -6.21
N SER A 122 -12.38 14.45 -5.88
CA SER A 122 -11.17 14.53 -6.71
C SER A 122 -10.45 13.18 -6.76
N TYR A 123 -10.34 12.48 -5.62
CA TYR A 123 -9.75 11.14 -5.56
C TYR A 123 -10.61 10.07 -6.21
N PHE A 124 -11.94 10.12 -6.07
CA PHE A 124 -12.85 9.24 -6.80
C PHE A 124 -12.71 9.39 -8.32
N HIS A 125 -12.63 10.61 -8.84
CA HIS A 125 -12.38 10.83 -10.26
C HIS A 125 -11.03 10.25 -10.71
N ARG A 126 -9.96 10.49 -9.93
CA ARG A 126 -8.63 9.91 -10.22
C ARG A 126 -8.67 8.38 -10.21
N ALA A 127 -9.46 7.76 -9.33
CA ALA A 127 -9.66 6.31 -9.34
C ALA A 127 -10.42 5.82 -10.59
N ILE A 128 -11.43 6.56 -11.06
CA ILE A 128 -12.23 6.22 -12.26
C ILE A 128 -11.37 6.27 -13.55
N TYR A 129 -10.46 7.25 -13.64
CA TYR A 129 -9.61 7.44 -14.83
C TYR A 129 -8.20 6.86 -14.68
N GLY A 130 -7.85 6.37 -13.49
CA GLY A 130 -6.53 5.85 -13.16
C GLY A 130 -6.20 4.48 -13.75
N HIS A 131 -4.97 4.06 -13.46
CA HIS A 131 -4.44 2.75 -13.79
C HIS A 131 -4.88 1.70 -12.76
N TRP A 132 -5.24 0.52 -13.25
CA TRP A 132 -5.63 -0.61 -12.43
C TRP A 132 -4.89 -1.83 -12.94
N ASN A 133 -4.17 -2.53 -12.06
CA ASN A 133 -3.35 -3.68 -12.44
C ASN A 133 -4.22 -4.85 -12.94
N GLU A 134 -5.42 -5.01 -12.37
CA GLU A 134 -6.34 -6.10 -12.69
C GLU A 134 -7.77 -5.56 -12.81
N ASN A 135 -8.61 -6.23 -13.62
CA ASN A 135 -10.05 -5.98 -13.75
C ASN A 135 -10.42 -4.49 -13.90
N ALA A 136 -9.65 -3.73 -14.68
CA ALA A 136 -9.76 -2.28 -14.76
C ALA A 136 -11.17 -1.78 -15.08
N ALA A 137 -11.84 -2.38 -16.07
CA ALA A 137 -13.20 -1.99 -16.45
C ALA A 137 -14.21 -2.17 -15.30
N GLU A 138 -14.15 -3.33 -14.62
CA GLU A 138 -15.02 -3.66 -13.49
C GLU A 138 -14.73 -2.76 -12.29
N ASN A 139 -13.45 -2.56 -11.95
CA ASN A 139 -13.04 -1.69 -10.84
C ASN A 139 -13.52 -0.26 -11.06
N ARG A 140 -13.33 0.29 -12.28
CA ARG A 140 -13.83 1.63 -12.63
C ARG A 140 -15.35 1.71 -12.55
N LEU A 141 -16.07 0.66 -12.95
CA LEU A 141 -17.53 0.61 -12.82
C LEU A 141 -17.95 0.60 -11.35
N ARG A 142 -17.30 -0.19 -10.51
CA ARG A 142 -17.54 -0.25 -9.06
C ARG A 142 -17.32 1.12 -8.40
N VAL A 143 -16.23 1.81 -8.75
CA VAL A 143 -15.93 3.15 -8.23
C VAL A 143 -17.01 4.17 -8.65
N ARG A 144 -17.50 4.09 -9.90
CA ARG A 144 -18.59 4.97 -10.37
C ARG A 144 -19.88 4.77 -9.58
N PHE A 145 -20.26 3.52 -9.32
CA PHE A 145 -21.45 3.23 -8.51
C PHE A 145 -21.27 3.71 -7.06
N GLU A 146 -20.12 3.46 -6.45
CA GLU A 146 -19.82 3.96 -5.11
C GLU A 146 -19.90 5.50 -5.04
N LEU A 147 -19.42 6.20 -6.07
CA LEU A 147 -19.52 7.66 -6.16
C LEU A 147 -20.98 8.13 -6.33
N ILE A 148 -21.79 7.44 -7.15
CA ILE A 148 -23.22 7.74 -7.31
C ILE A 148 -23.95 7.61 -5.97
N ASP A 149 -23.72 6.51 -5.26
CA ASP A 149 -24.35 6.25 -3.96
C ASP A 149 -23.95 7.31 -2.93
N LEU A 150 -22.67 7.68 -2.89
CA LEU A 150 -22.14 8.73 -2.03
C LEU A 150 -22.82 10.08 -2.29
N LEU A 151 -22.92 10.48 -3.57
CA LEU A 151 -23.59 11.73 -3.98
C LEU A 151 -25.07 11.71 -3.57
N ALA A 152 -25.79 10.62 -3.85
CA ALA A 152 -27.19 10.48 -3.51
C ALA A 152 -27.45 10.57 -1.99
N GLN A 153 -26.58 9.96 -1.17
CA GLN A 153 -26.65 10.07 0.29
C GLN A 153 -26.40 11.50 0.76
N ARG A 154 -25.40 12.20 0.20
CA ARG A 154 -25.09 13.59 0.56
C ARG A 154 -26.24 14.53 0.21
N PHE A 155 -26.82 14.40 -0.98
CA PHE A 155 -28.00 15.18 -1.37
C PHE A 155 -29.17 14.94 -0.42
N ARG A 156 -29.43 13.69 -0.03
CA ARG A 156 -30.49 13.37 0.93
C ARG A 156 -30.25 13.99 2.30
N MET A 157 -29.02 13.96 2.81
CA MET A 157 -28.67 14.61 4.08
C MET A 157 -28.88 16.12 4.04
N MET A 158 -28.50 16.78 2.93
CA MET A 158 -28.72 18.23 2.78
C MET A 158 -30.21 18.59 2.75
N LEU A 159 -31.05 17.77 2.11
CA LEU A 159 -32.50 17.98 2.07
C LEU A 159 -33.17 17.79 3.45
N LEU A 160 -32.61 16.96 4.32
CA LEU A 160 -33.12 16.75 5.69
C LEU A 160 -32.63 17.78 6.70
N ALA A 161 -31.65 18.62 6.32
CA ALA A 161 -31.07 19.65 7.17
C ALA A 161 -31.71 21.04 7.00
N ILE A 162 -32.74 21.14 6.15
CA ILE A 162 -33.54 22.35 5.86
C ILE A 162 -34.91 22.19 6.51
#